data_AF-A0A950ED85-F1
#
_entry.id   AF-A0A950ED85-F1
#
_cell.length_a   1.000
_cell.length_b   1.000
_cell.length_c   1.000
_cell.angle_alpha   90.00
_cell.angle_beta   90.00
_cell.angle_gamma   90.00
#
_symmetry.space_group_name_H-M   'P 1'
#
loop_
_entity.id
_entity.type
_entity.pdbx_description
1 polymer ?
#
loop_
_entity_poly.entity_id
_entity_poly.type
_entity_poly.pdbx_seq_one_letter_code
_entity_poly.pdbx_strand_id
1 'polypeptide(L)'
;MSPARDRPAALDSERLASGCETRRARRSRPGGQNRNRVETASVLVHRQSGNLAEATGRRSQGENLGAALFRLRLNRALEVRRPVGHDEPPTPLWASRFRVGRIAVPPCRTQN
;
A
#
# COMPACT_ATOMS: atom_id res chain seq x y z
N MET A 1 -15.43 15.54 19.69
CA MET A 1 -14.62 14.41 19.19
C MET A 1 -14.63 14.44 17.66
N SER A 2 -13.49 14.71 17.02
CA SER A 2 -13.40 14.67 15.56
C SER A 2 -13.63 13.23 15.08
N PRO A 3 -14.48 12.97 14.06
CA PRO A 3 -14.69 11.62 13.57
C PRO A 3 -13.33 11.01 13.21
N ALA A 4 -13.14 9.74 13.56
CA ALA A 4 -11.91 9.02 13.25
C ALA A 4 -11.69 9.10 11.74
N ARG A 5 -10.78 9.99 11.30
CA ARG A 5 -10.49 10.13 9.86
C ARG A 5 -10.05 8.78 9.36
N ASP A 6 -10.70 8.30 8.30
CA ASP A 6 -10.29 7.12 7.61
C ASP A 6 -8.88 7.37 7.07
N ARG A 7 -7.88 6.68 7.64
CA ARG A 7 -6.47 6.83 7.27
C ARG A 7 -5.94 5.47 6.81
N PRO A 8 -6.29 5.02 5.59
CA PRO A 8 -5.86 3.75 5.05
C PRO A 8 -4.34 3.59 5.11
N ALA A 9 -3.61 4.67 4.85
CA ALA A 9 -2.15 4.70 4.88
C ALA A 9 -1.54 4.41 6.25
N ALA A 10 -2.29 4.62 7.34
CA ALA A 10 -1.84 4.39 8.72
C ALA A 10 -2.39 3.11 9.34
N LEU A 11 -3.31 2.41 8.66
CA LEU A 11 -3.81 1.11 9.11
C LEU A 11 -2.68 0.10 9.12
N ASP A 12 -2.65 -0.76 10.13
CA ASP A 12 -1.75 -1.90 10.18
C ASP A 12 -1.99 -2.88 9.01
N SER A 13 -0.93 -3.55 8.57
CA SER A 13 -0.96 -4.40 7.38
C SER A 13 -1.77 -5.67 7.59
N GLU A 14 -1.71 -6.25 8.79
CA GLU A 14 -2.49 -7.44 9.16
C GLU A 14 -3.96 -7.09 9.30
N ARG A 15 -4.26 -5.93 9.90
CA ARG A 15 -5.64 -5.40 9.97
C ARG A 15 -6.23 -5.12 8.59
N LEU A 16 -5.43 -4.64 7.65
CA LEU A 16 -5.90 -4.46 6.27
C LEU A 16 -6.13 -5.82 5.61
N ALA A 17 -5.23 -6.79 5.81
CA ALA A 17 -5.33 -8.12 5.23
C ALA A 17 -6.57 -8.89 5.70
N SER A 18 -6.97 -8.77 6.97
CA SER A 18 -8.15 -9.46 7.50
C SER A 18 -9.47 -9.01 6.86
N GLY A 19 -9.53 -7.77 6.37
CA GLY A 19 -10.67 -7.23 5.60
C GLY A 19 -10.65 -7.55 4.11
N CYS A 20 -9.64 -8.29 3.63
CA CYS A 20 -9.45 -8.58 2.21
C CYS A 20 -9.73 -10.04 1.87
N GLU A 21 -10.34 -10.24 0.71
CA GLU A 21 -10.32 -11.53 0.04
C GLU A 21 -9.01 -11.67 -0.72
N THR A 22 -8.25 -12.72 -0.41
CA THR A 22 -6.96 -13.01 -1.07
C THR A 22 -7.16 -14.15 -2.06
N ARG A 23 -6.83 -13.90 -3.32
CA ARG A 23 -6.83 -14.89 -4.40
C ARG A 23 -5.43 -15.07 -4.96
N ARG A 24 -5.07 -16.32 -5.22
CA ARG A 24 -3.84 -16.66 -5.94
C ARG A 24 -4.15 -16.77 -7.41
N ALA A 25 -3.22 -16.34 -8.24
CA ALA A 25 -3.40 -16.39 -9.68
C ALA A 25 -2.14 -16.89 -10.38
N ARG A 26 -2.34 -17.36 -11.61
CA ARG A 26 -1.28 -17.62 -12.56
C ARG A 26 -1.30 -16.51 -13.61
N ARG A 27 -0.15 -15.88 -13.84
CA ARG A 27 0.03 -14.92 -14.94
C ARG A 27 1.13 -15.47 -15.86
N SER A 28 0.82 -15.62 -17.14
CA SER A 28 1.85 -15.92 -18.13
C SER A 28 2.70 -14.67 -18.32
N ARG A 29 4.02 -14.80 -18.17
CA ARG A 29 4.97 -13.71 -18.40
C ARG A 29 6.13 -14.16 -19.29
N PRO A 30 6.81 -13.22 -19.96
CA PRO A 30 8.06 -13.54 -20.63
C PRO A 30 9.07 -14.12 -19.63
N GLY A 31 9.64 -15.27 -19.99
CA GLY A 31 10.69 -15.93 -19.21
C GLY A 31 10.28 -17.29 -18.69
N GLY A 32 10.57 -18.34 -19.47
CA GLY A 32 10.75 -19.71 -18.99
C GLY A 32 9.53 -20.45 -18.43
N GLN A 33 9.46 -21.75 -18.72
CA GLN A 33 8.40 -22.64 -18.23
C GLN A 33 8.37 -22.72 -16.69
N ASN A 34 9.53 -22.69 -16.02
CA ASN A 34 9.63 -22.70 -14.55
C ASN A 34 9.02 -21.45 -13.89
N ARG A 35 9.21 -20.26 -14.46
CA ARG A 35 8.65 -19.01 -13.91
C ARG A 35 7.13 -18.95 -14.11
N ASN A 36 6.66 -19.47 -15.24
CA ASN A 36 5.25 -19.43 -15.62
C ASN A 36 4.42 -20.53 -14.96
N ARG A 37 5.02 -21.61 -14.43
CA ARG A 37 4.26 -22.72 -13.82
C ARG A 37 3.78 -22.42 -12.41
N VAL A 38 4.50 -21.58 -11.65
CA VAL A 38 4.20 -21.34 -10.24
C VAL A 38 3.18 -20.21 -10.08
N GLU A 39 2.09 -20.48 -9.36
CA GLU A 39 1.08 -19.50 -8.93
C GLU A 39 1.66 -18.55 -7.87
N THR A 40 2.57 -17.68 -8.29
CA THR A 40 3.18 -16.69 -7.37
C THR A 40 2.40 -15.39 -7.29
N ALA A 41 1.40 -15.17 -8.16
CA ALA A 41 0.64 -13.93 -8.16
C ALA A 41 -0.32 -13.86 -6.98
N SER A 42 -0.33 -12.71 -6.31
CA SER A 42 -1.26 -12.40 -5.23
C SER A 42 -2.20 -11.30 -5.68
N VAL A 43 -3.51 -11.57 -5.59
CA VAL A 43 -4.60 -10.63 -5.90
C VAL A 43 -5.40 -10.42 -4.62
N LEU A 44 -5.64 -9.17 -4.25
CA LEU A 44 -6.35 -8.77 -3.05
C LEU A 44 -7.55 -7.92 -3.42
N VAL A 45 -8.70 -8.22 -2.82
CA VAL A 45 -9.94 -7.44 -2.94
C VAL A 45 -10.37 -7.01 -1.54
N HIS A 46 -10.39 -5.72 -1.27
CA HIS A 46 -10.91 -5.20 0.00
C HIS A 46 -12.44 -5.24 -0.01
N ARG A 47 -13.05 -6.03 0.89
CA ARG A 47 -14.49 -6.34 0.82
C ARG A 47 -15.39 -5.12 1.02
N GLN A 48 -14.98 -4.19 1.89
CA GLN A 48 -15.81 -3.04 2.25
C GLN A 48 -15.76 -1.94 1.18
N SER A 49 -14.60 -1.71 0.55
CA SER A 49 -14.44 -0.63 -0.44
C SER A 49 -14.43 -1.10 -1.89
N GLY A 50 -14.35 -2.42 -2.14
CA GLY A 50 -14.23 -2.98 -3.49
C GLY A 50 -12.85 -2.81 -4.14
N ASN A 51 -11.88 -2.21 -3.44
CA ASN A 51 -10.56 -1.94 -4.03
C ASN A 51 -9.81 -3.22 -4.34
N LEU A 52 -9.28 -3.28 -5.56
CA LEU A 52 -8.44 -4.36 -6.06
C LEU A 52 -6.97 -3.93 -6.04
N ALA A 53 -6.09 -4.84 -5.63
CA ALA A 53 -4.67 -4.71 -5.87
C ALA A 53 -4.06 -6.06 -6.21
N GLU A 54 -3.20 -6.08 -7.21
CA GLU A 54 -2.43 -7.27 -7.56
C GLU A 54 -0.93 -7.00 -7.49
N ALA A 55 -0.17 -8.03 -7.15
CA ALA A 55 1.27 -8.00 -7.28
C ALA A 55 1.83 -9.32 -7.76
N THR A 56 2.78 -9.15 -8.67
CA THR A 56 3.30 -10.19 -9.52
C THR A 56 4.71 -9.76 -9.88
N GLY A 57 5.72 -10.60 -9.67
CA GLY A 57 7.10 -10.33 -10.14
C GLY A 57 8.20 -10.69 -9.16
N ARG A 58 7.84 -11.02 -7.91
CA ARG A 58 8.78 -11.55 -6.92
C ARG A 58 8.84 -13.07 -6.99
N ARG A 59 9.94 -13.62 -6.47
CA ARG A 59 10.22 -15.07 -6.48
C ARG A 59 9.33 -15.82 -5.50
N SER A 60 8.99 -15.20 -4.38
CA SER A 60 8.10 -15.79 -3.37
C SER A 60 6.67 -15.21 -3.41
N GLN A 61 5.73 -16.03 -2.97
CA GLN A 61 4.33 -15.63 -2.77
C GLN A 61 4.19 -14.58 -1.66
N GLY A 62 4.96 -14.71 -0.56
CA GLY A 62 4.93 -13.76 0.56
C GLY A 62 5.36 -12.35 0.16
N GLU A 63 6.42 -12.22 -0.64
CA GLU A 63 6.83 -10.93 -1.19
C GLU A 63 5.76 -10.32 -2.12
N ASN A 64 5.12 -11.15 -2.95
CA ASN A 64 4.01 -10.68 -3.79
C ASN A 64 2.79 -10.29 -2.95
N LEU A 65 2.46 -11.02 -1.87
CA LEU A 65 1.39 -10.63 -0.95
C LEU A 65 1.68 -9.28 -0.28
N GLY A 66 2.89 -9.09 0.25
CA GLY A 66 3.30 -7.82 0.85
C GLY A 66 3.24 -6.65 -0.14
N ALA A 67 3.67 -6.87 -1.38
CA ALA A 67 3.57 -5.88 -2.45
C ALA A 67 2.11 -5.57 -2.84
N ALA A 68 1.23 -6.57 -2.87
CA ALA A 68 -0.19 -6.38 -3.14
C ALA A 68 -0.86 -5.58 -2.01
N LEU A 69 -0.56 -5.88 -0.74
CA LEU A 69 -1.07 -5.14 0.42
C LEU A 69 -0.63 -3.67 0.40
N PHE A 70 0.64 -3.41 0.07
CA PHE A 70 1.13 -2.04 -0.07
C PHE A 70 0.40 -1.26 -1.17
N ARG A 71 0.19 -1.89 -2.33
CA ARG A 71 -0.58 -1.30 -3.43
C ARG A 71 -2.04 -1.03 -3.04
N LEU A 72 -2.68 -1.97 -2.35
CA LEU A 72 -4.04 -1.82 -1.87
C LEU A 72 -4.18 -0.64 -0.90
N ARG A 73 -3.21 -0.51 0.01
CA ARG A 73 -3.15 0.61 0.96
C ARG A 73 -3.07 1.94 0.22
N LEU A 74 -2.25 2.03 -0.83
CA LEU A 74 -2.13 3.24 -1.65
C LEU A 74 -3.43 3.54 -2.40
N ASN A 75 -4.02 2.56 -3.07
CA ASN A 75 -5.28 2.73 -3.80
C ASN A 75 -6.39 3.29 -2.90
N ARG A 76 -6.56 2.70 -1.71
CA ARG A 76 -7.54 3.19 -0.73
C ARG A 76 -7.22 4.59 -0.24
N ALA A 77 -5.94 4.91 -0.02
CA ALA A 77 -5.53 6.26 0.40
C ALA A 77 -5.79 7.32 -0.68
N LEU A 78 -5.70 6.95 -1.96
CA LEU A 78 -6.03 7.83 -3.09
C LEU A 78 -7.54 8.05 -3.20
N GLU A 79 -8.34 7.01 -2.98
CA GLU A 79 -9.80 7.08 -3.04
C GLU A 79 -10.38 7.99 -1.95
N VAL A 80 -9.91 7.87 -0.70
CA VAL A 80 -10.41 8.69 0.43
C VAL A 80 -9.68 10.03 0.57
N ARG A 81 -8.83 10.39 -0.40
CA ARG A 81 -8.07 11.63 -0.36
C ARG A 81 -9.03 12.81 -0.42
N ARG A 82 -8.91 13.72 0.55
CA ARG A 82 -9.67 14.98 0.59
C ARG A 82 -8.74 16.19 0.65
N PRO A 83 -9.22 17.39 0.26
CA PRO A 83 -8.55 18.62 0.62
C PRO A 83 -8.43 18.75 2.14
N VAL A 84 -7.30 19.28 2.58
CA VAL A 84 -7.00 19.62 3.97
C VAL A 84 -7.04 21.14 4.05
N GLY A 85 -7.79 21.69 5.01
CA GLY A 85 -7.85 23.14 5.22
C GLY A 85 -6.50 23.69 5.69
N HIS A 86 -6.21 24.95 5.38
CA HIS A 86 -4.96 25.60 5.78
C HIS A 86 -4.76 25.58 7.31
N ASP A 87 -5.84 25.80 8.06
CA ASP A 87 -5.81 25.87 9.53
C ASP A 87 -5.94 24.50 10.20
N GLU A 88 -5.95 23.42 9.41
CA GLU A 88 -6.10 22.07 9.92
C GLU A 88 -4.73 21.55 10.40
N PRO A 89 -4.54 21.30 11.72
CA PRO A 89 -3.24 20.93 12.23
C PRO A 89 -2.79 19.55 11.71
N PRO A 90 -1.47 19.35 11.55
CA PRO A 90 -0.93 18.07 11.11
C PRO A 90 -1.24 16.96 12.12
N THR A 91 -1.39 15.73 11.63
CA THR A 91 -1.57 14.57 12.52
C THR A 91 -0.32 14.35 13.41
N PRO A 92 -0.42 13.72 14.59
CA PRO A 92 0.73 13.46 15.47
C PRO A 92 1.90 12.72 14.79
N LEU A 93 1.60 11.76 13.92
CA LEU A 93 2.60 11.02 13.14
C LEU A 93 3.33 11.90 12.10
N TRP A 94 2.66 12.95 11.61
CA TRP A 94 3.27 13.93 10.72
C TRP A 94 4.06 14.97 11.53
N ALA A 95 3.50 15.42 12.66
CA ALA A 95 4.16 16.28 13.63
C ALA A 95 5.50 15.69 14.11
N SER A 96 5.56 14.39 14.40
CA SER A 96 6.78 13.71 14.87
C SER A 96 7.92 13.65 13.84
N ARG A 97 7.63 13.91 12.56
CA ARG A 97 8.64 14.00 11.50
C ARG A 97 9.27 15.39 11.38
N PHE A 98 8.66 16.41 11.97
CA PHE A 98 9.29 17.72 12.06
C PHE A 98 10.38 17.69 13.13
N ARG A 99 11.58 18.12 12.74
CA ARG A 99 12.66 18.46 13.66
C ARG A 99 12.82 19.96 13.62
N VAL A 100 12.47 20.65 14.72
CA VAL A 100 12.57 22.11 14.83
C VAL A 100 11.83 22.82 13.68
N GLY A 101 10.61 22.40 13.37
CA GLY A 101 9.80 22.97 12.28
C GLY A 101 10.27 22.62 10.86
N ARG A 102 11.32 21.80 10.70
CA ARG A 102 11.85 21.37 9.39
C ARG A 102 11.61 19.88 9.18
N ILE A 103 11.37 19.47 7.93
CA ILE A 103 11.31 18.05 7.55
C ILE A 103 12.65 17.68 6.91
N ALA A 104 13.26 16.60 7.39
CA ALA A 104 14.45 16.05 6.75
C ALA A 104 14.04 15.34 5.45
N VAL A 105 14.38 15.96 4.31
CA VAL A 105 14.25 15.32 3.00
C VAL A 105 15.60 14.67 2.70
N PRO A 106 15.70 13.34 2.57
CA PRO A 106 16.94 12.71 2.16
C PRO A 106 17.37 13.26 0.80
N PRO A 107 18.67 13.49 0.57
CA PRO A 107 19.15 13.98 -0.72
C PRO A 107 18.66 13.03 -1.81
N CYS A 108 18.12 13.59 -2.90
CA CYS A 108 17.82 12.78 -4.07
C CYS A 108 19.13 12.12 -4.52
N ARG A 109 19.12 10.79 -4.68
CA ARG A 109 20.21 10.11 -5.40
C ARG A 109 20.11 10.54 -6.86
N THR A 110 20.73 11.66 -7.21
CA THR A 110 21.07 11.95 -8.59
C THR A 110 22.14 10.93 -8.97
N GLN A 111 21.78 10.00 -9.85
CA GLN A 111 22.71 9.03 -10.41
C GLN A 111 23.61 9.79 -11.40
N ASN A 112 24.93 9.73 -11.20
CA ASN A 112 25.91 9.97 -12.25
C ASN A 112 26.00 8.73 -13.15
#